data_AF-A0A2D6XFC7-F1
#
_entry.id   AF-A0A2D6XFC7-F1
#
_cell.length_a   1.000
_cell.length_b   1.000
_cell.length_c   1.000
_cell.angle_alpha   90.00
_cell.angle_beta   90.00
_cell.angle_gamma   90.00
#
_symmetry.space_group_name_H-M   'P 1'
#
loop_
_entity.id
_entity.type
_entity.pdbx_description
1 polymer ?
#
loop_
_entity_poly.entity_id
_entity_poly.type
_entity_poly.pdbx_seq_one_letter_code
_entity_poly.pdbx_strand_id
1 'polypeptide(L)'
;MDEYIQNSLKESKQKVLINNIYTFIKDPLPAGFDLDLVLATVKETVPEHLVYGLESIYIGQFDELKEKDMSAVYKDGAIYATNEQFNEGDLIDDIVHELAHLIEERMGEYIYDDRSVVDEFLGKRRRFHEIMKSEGYAVPIEHTYDLEYNEDFDKFLYKTVGYDKLTFLTIGLFVSPYSITSLREYFAKAFQHYFLRDMGSVKRTSPATFQKIEFLVFQEYEQG
;
A
#
# COMPACT_ATOMS: atom_id res chain seq x y z
N MET A 1 5.99 15.17 -15.93
CA MET A 1 6.26 15.82 -14.64
C MET A 1 5.74 17.24 -14.71
N ASP A 2 4.64 17.53 -14.02
CA ASP A 2 3.99 18.83 -14.10
C ASP A 2 4.87 19.92 -13.47
N GLU A 3 4.99 21.04 -14.19
CA GLU A 3 5.78 22.22 -13.83
C GLU A 3 5.41 22.79 -12.44
N TYR A 4 4.21 22.45 -11.95
CA TYR A 4 3.68 22.79 -10.63
C TYR A 4 4.42 22.06 -9.49
N ILE A 5 4.74 20.77 -9.67
CA ILE A 5 5.46 19.99 -8.64
C ILE A 5 6.85 20.60 -8.45
N GLN A 6 7.59 20.81 -9.54
CA GLN A 6 8.95 21.41 -9.52
C GLN A 6 9.02 22.79 -8.84
N ASN A 7 8.03 23.65 -9.01
CA ASN A 7 8.02 24.98 -8.38
C ASN A 7 7.65 24.94 -6.90
N SER A 8 6.75 24.05 -6.47
CA SER A 8 6.39 23.89 -5.05
C SER A 8 7.54 23.31 -4.20
N LEU A 9 8.45 22.57 -4.81
CA LEU A 9 9.63 21.96 -4.16
C LEU A 9 10.72 22.95 -3.77
N LYS A 10 10.78 24.13 -4.40
CA LYS A 10 11.74 25.19 -4.05
C LYS A 10 11.37 25.92 -2.75
N GLU A 11 10.14 25.76 -2.26
CA GLU A 11 9.61 26.50 -1.10
C GLU A 11 9.45 25.65 0.18
N SER A 12 9.76 24.35 0.16
CA SER A 12 9.58 23.45 1.31
C SER A 12 10.45 23.86 2.51
N LYS A 13 9.86 23.94 3.71
CA LYS A 13 10.49 24.57 4.88
C LYS A 13 11.37 23.64 5.74
N GLN A 14 11.26 22.32 5.59
CA GLN A 14 12.00 21.36 6.41
C GLN A 14 12.43 20.14 5.58
N LYS A 15 13.71 19.75 5.71
CA LYS A 15 14.29 18.57 5.09
C LYS A 15 14.80 17.64 6.19
N VAL A 16 14.35 16.38 6.17
CA VAL A 16 14.86 15.31 7.05
C VAL A 16 15.45 14.21 6.19
N LEU A 17 16.60 13.67 6.60
CA LEU A 17 17.33 12.62 5.86
C LEU A 17 17.32 11.31 6.64
N ILE A 18 16.68 10.27 6.10
CA ILE A 18 16.69 8.91 6.66
C ILE A 18 17.07 7.95 5.53
N ASN A 19 18.12 7.13 5.73
CA ASN A 19 18.64 6.20 4.71
C ASN A 19 18.90 6.87 3.33
N ASN A 20 19.43 8.10 3.34
CA ASN A 20 19.61 8.95 2.16
C ASN A 20 18.32 9.40 1.44
N ILE A 21 17.14 9.16 2.02
CA ILE A 21 15.85 9.62 1.49
C ILE A 21 15.54 11.00 2.05
N TYR A 22 15.25 11.95 1.16
CA TYR A 22 14.86 13.30 1.55
C TYR A 22 13.36 13.36 1.81
N THR A 23 12.98 13.75 3.02
CA THR A 23 11.58 14.07 3.36
C THR A 23 11.38 15.58 3.34
N PHE A 24 10.39 16.04 2.58
CA PHE A 24 10.06 17.45 2.40
C PHE A 24 8.64 17.75 2.89
N ILE A 25 8.52 18.75 3.74
CA ILE A 25 7.21 19.24 4.22
C ILE A 25 6.83 20.48 3.43
N LYS A 26 5.81 20.34 2.56
CA LYS A 26 5.23 21.42 1.75
C LYS A 26 4.18 22.19 2.55
N ASP A 27 3.28 21.47 3.22
CA ASP A 27 2.22 22.03 4.06
C ASP A 27 2.36 21.49 5.50
N PRO A 28 2.04 22.30 6.54
CA PRO A 28 2.35 21.95 7.92
C PRO A 28 1.59 20.71 8.39
N LEU A 29 2.30 19.82 9.09
CA LEU A 29 1.71 18.70 9.84
C LEU A 29 0.93 19.21 11.06
N PRO A 30 0.03 18.39 11.65
CA PRO A 30 -0.72 18.74 12.84
C PRO A 30 0.19 19.13 14.02
N ALA A 31 -0.30 20.02 14.88
CA ALA A 31 0.46 20.44 16.06
C ALA A 31 0.77 19.24 16.97
N GLY A 32 2.05 19.05 17.29
CA GLY A 32 2.52 17.95 18.13
C GLY A 32 2.83 16.64 17.38
N PHE A 33 2.66 16.60 16.06
CA PHE A 33 3.02 15.44 15.24
C PHE A 33 4.53 15.21 15.22
N ASP A 34 4.97 13.98 15.51
CA ASP A 34 6.38 13.60 15.56
C ASP A 34 6.83 12.89 14.28
N LEU A 35 7.30 13.65 13.30
CA LEU A 35 7.80 13.10 12.04
C LEU A 35 9.11 12.30 12.23
N ASP A 36 9.93 12.65 13.21
CA ASP A 36 11.19 11.94 13.45
C ASP A 36 10.89 10.53 13.97
N LEU A 37 9.88 10.37 14.84
CA LEU A 37 9.36 9.07 15.27
C LEU A 37 8.85 8.23 14.10
N VAL A 38 8.07 8.83 13.18
CA VAL A 38 7.56 8.13 11.98
C VAL A 38 8.71 7.57 11.16
N LEU A 39 9.66 8.43 10.79
CA LEU A 39 10.75 8.03 9.90
C LEU A 39 11.70 7.02 10.57
N ALA A 40 11.98 7.19 11.87
CA ALA A 40 12.75 6.22 12.65
C ALA A 40 12.05 4.86 12.71
N THR A 41 10.73 4.85 12.94
CA THR A 41 9.93 3.62 12.98
C THR A 41 9.98 2.89 11.65
N VAL A 42 9.76 3.59 10.52
CA VAL A 42 9.84 2.99 9.18
C VAL A 42 11.23 2.39 8.93
N LYS A 43 12.29 3.11 9.30
CA LYS A 43 13.68 2.65 9.16
C LYS A 43 13.95 1.37 9.95
N GLU A 44 13.45 1.27 11.18
CA GLU A 44 13.65 0.09 12.03
C GLU A 44 12.77 -1.10 11.60
N THR A 45 11.64 -0.82 10.96
CA THR A 45 10.65 -1.83 10.58
C THR A 45 10.99 -2.48 9.23
N VAL A 46 11.33 -1.70 8.21
CA VAL A 46 11.55 -2.20 6.84
C VAL A 46 13.05 -2.29 6.54
N PRO A 47 13.57 -3.47 6.12
CA PRO A 47 14.97 -3.64 5.73
C PRO A 47 15.44 -2.64 4.68
N GLU A 48 16.65 -2.09 4.86
CA GLU A 48 17.19 -1.01 4.04
C GLU A 48 17.22 -1.35 2.54
N HIS A 49 17.54 -2.60 2.18
CA HIS A 49 17.58 -3.03 0.77
C HIS A 49 16.21 -3.02 0.09
N LEU A 50 15.12 -3.13 0.84
CA LEU A 50 13.75 -3.05 0.29
C LEU A 50 13.36 -1.61 -0.03
N VAL A 51 13.94 -0.64 0.69
CA VAL A 51 13.69 0.80 0.54
C VAL A 51 14.49 1.41 -0.63
N TYR A 52 15.46 0.68 -1.19
CA TYR A 52 16.24 1.12 -2.35
C TYR A 52 15.33 1.64 -3.47
N GLY A 53 15.77 2.67 -4.20
CA GLY A 53 14.99 3.28 -5.29
C GLY A 53 13.92 4.28 -4.85
N LEU A 54 13.63 4.40 -3.54
CA LEU A 54 12.92 5.57 -3.03
C LEU A 54 13.88 6.76 -2.95
N GLU A 55 13.55 7.85 -3.63
CA GLU A 55 14.38 9.06 -3.67
C GLU A 55 13.92 10.09 -2.64
N SER A 56 12.61 10.25 -2.47
CA SER A 56 12.05 11.29 -1.61
C SER A 56 10.64 10.99 -1.10
N ILE A 57 10.27 11.68 -0.03
CA ILE A 57 8.92 11.71 0.54
C ILE A 57 8.46 13.16 0.58
N TYR A 58 7.27 13.44 0.06
CA TYR A 58 6.63 14.74 0.03
C TYR A 58 5.38 14.72 0.90
N ILE A 59 5.32 15.59 1.90
CA ILE A 59 4.18 15.71 2.81
C ILE A 59 3.49 17.04 2.56
N GLY A 60 2.21 17.02 2.19
CA GLY A 60 1.46 18.24 1.91
C GLY A 60 0.11 18.01 1.25
N GLN A 61 -0.46 19.09 0.74
CA GLN A 61 -1.72 19.08 0.01
C GLN A 61 -1.45 18.89 -1.48
N PHE A 62 -1.96 17.79 -2.05
CA PHE A 62 -1.82 17.43 -3.46
C PHE A 62 -3.20 17.21 -4.09
N ASP A 63 -3.45 17.81 -5.25
CA ASP A 63 -4.75 17.73 -5.93
C ASP A 63 -5.06 16.28 -6.35
N GLU A 64 -4.06 15.52 -6.81
CA GLU A 64 -4.23 14.11 -7.18
C GLU A 64 -4.72 13.24 -6.00
N LEU A 65 -4.21 13.48 -4.78
CA LEU A 65 -4.66 12.76 -3.59
C LEU A 65 -6.08 13.13 -3.21
N LYS A 66 -6.44 14.42 -3.28
CA LYS A 66 -7.80 14.90 -2.98
C LYS A 66 -8.84 14.39 -3.96
N GLU A 67 -8.52 14.42 -5.25
CA GLU A 67 -9.42 13.98 -6.32
C GLU A 67 -9.73 12.49 -6.21
N LYS A 68 -8.75 11.69 -5.74
CA LYS A 68 -8.87 10.24 -5.59
C LYS A 68 -9.20 9.78 -4.16
N ASP A 69 -9.39 10.71 -3.22
CA ASP A 69 -9.64 10.41 -1.80
C ASP A 69 -8.56 9.48 -1.19
N MET A 70 -7.28 9.74 -1.53
CA MET A 70 -6.11 8.95 -1.11
C MET A 70 -5.29 9.68 -0.03
N SER A 71 -4.74 8.94 0.92
CA SER A 71 -3.84 9.47 1.96
C SER A 71 -2.39 9.59 1.46
N ALA A 72 -1.94 8.64 0.65
CA ALA A 72 -0.63 8.67 0.02
C ALA A 72 -0.62 7.98 -1.34
N VAL A 73 0.44 8.21 -2.12
CA VAL A 73 0.71 7.51 -3.38
C VAL A 73 2.21 7.48 -3.68
N TYR A 74 2.73 6.33 -4.10
CA TYR A 74 4.04 6.17 -4.71
C TYR A 74 3.96 6.50 -6.20
N LYS A 75 4.86 7.37 -6.67
CA LYS A 75 4.94 7.77 -8.08
C LYS A 75 6.34 8.27 -8.41
N ASP A 76 6.93 7.73 -9.48
CA ASP A 76 8.20 8.16 -10.06
C ASP A 76 9.34 8.29 -9.03
N GLY A 77 9.53 7.27 -8.18
CA GLY A 77 10.60 7.27 -7.17
C GLY A 77 10.32 8.11 -5.92
N ALA A 78 9.12 8.68 -5.79
CA ALA A 78 8.73 9.47 -4.61
C ALA A 78 7.41 9.02 -3.99
N ILE A 79 7.28 9.18 -2.68
CA ILE A 79 6.02 9.05 -1.96
C ILE A 79 5.42 10.43 -1.74
N TYR A 80 4.16 10.62 -2.13
CA TYR A 80 3.39 11.83 -1.84
C TYR A 80 2.34 11.45 -0.79
N ALA A 81 2.38 12.08 0.38
CA ALA A 81 1.44 11.83 1.47
C ALA A 81 0.76 13.14 1.90
N THR A 82 -0.50 13.04 2.33
CA THR A 82 -1.23 14.18 2.88
C THR A 82 -0.59 14.68 4.18
N ASN A 83 -0.56 15.99 4.41
CA ASN A 83 -0.22 16.54 5.73
C ASN A 83 -1.39 16.46 6.73
N GLU A 84 -2.59 16.08 6.29
CA GLU A 84 -3.76 15.86 7.16
C GLU A 84 -3.67 14.45 7.77
N GLN A 85 -3.00 14.35 8.92
CA GLN A 85 -2.74 13.09 9.62
C GLN A 85 -3.50 13.07 10.96
N PHE A 86 -4.01 11.90 11.39
CA PHE A 86 -4.59 11.79 12.75
C PHE A 86 -3.52 11.48 13.78
N ASN A 87 -2.59 10.59 13.44
CA ASN A 87 -1.47 10.19 14.30
C ASN A 87 -0.27 9.68 13.47
N GLU A 88 0.86 9.48 14.13
CA GLU A 88 2.10 8.99 13.51
C GLU A 88 1.92 7.61 12.85
N GLY A 89 1.08 6.75 13.43
CA GLY A 89 0.76 5.42 12.91
C GLY A 89 0.12 5.45 11.53
N ASP A 90 -0.70 6.46 11.21
CA ASP A 90 -1.33 6.59 9.90
C ASP A 90 -0.28 6.83 8.81
N LEU A 91 0.64 7.77 9.05
CA LEU A 91 1.72 8.06 8.11
C LEU A 91 2.73 6.89 8.01
N ILE A 92 2.98 6.16 9.10
CA ILE A 92 3.78 4.93 9.06
C ILE A 92 3.10 3.89 8.17
N ASP A 93 1.79 3.66 8.37
CA ASP A 93 0.99 2.73 7.57
C ASP A 93 1.04 3.10 6.09
N ASP A 94 0.83 4.39 5.76
CA ASP A 94 0.90 4.92 4.39
C ASP A 94 2.29 4.71 3.77
N ILE A 95 3.36 5.11 4.44
CA ILE A 95 4.73 4.96 3.89
C ILE A 95 5.06 3.49 3.63
N VAL A 96 4.75 2.58 4.55
CA VAL A 96 5.03 1.14 4.35
C VAL A 96 4.17 0.55 3.23
N HIS A 97 2.94 1.04 3.05
CA HIS A 97 2.08 0.63 1.94
C HIS A 97 2.66 1.10 0.60
N GLU A 98 3.08 2.35 0.51
CA GLU A 98 3.67 2.91 -0.71
C GLU A 98 5.05 2.31 -1.03
N LEU A 99 5.83 1.93 -0.01
CA LEU A 99 7.04 1.12 -0.20
C LEU A 99 6.71 -0.25 -0.81
N ALA A 100 5.58 -0.85 -0.47
CA ALA A 100 5.18 -2.10 -1.09
C ALA A 100 4.88 -1.93 -2.59
N HIS A 101 4.29 -0.80 -3.00
CA HIS A 101 4.09 -0.47 -4.41
C HIS A 101 5.40 -0.24 -5.17
N LEU A 102 6.36 0.47 -4.56
CA LEU A 102 7.73 0.59 -5.08
C LEU A 102 8.39 -0.78 -5.31
N ILE A 103 8.32 -1.66 -4.29
CA ILE A 103 8.92 -2.99 -4.36
C ILE A 103 8.26 -3.83 -5.44
N GLU A 104 6.93 -3.74 -5.55
CA GLU A 104 6.15 -4.47 -6.54
C GLU A 104 6.45 -3.99 -7.97
N GLU A 105 6.62 -2.69 -8.19
CA GLU A 105 7.02 -2.15 -9.50
C GLU A 105 8.41 -2.65 -9.93
N ARG A 106 9.35 -2.72 -8.98
CA ARG A 106 10.72 -3.18 -9.26
C ARG A 106 10.84 -4.70 -9.38
N MET A 107 10.13 -5.44 -8.53
CA MET A 107 10.30 -6.88 -8.33
C MET A 107 9.10 -7.70 -8.82
N GLY A 108 8.21 -7.11 -9.63
CA GLY A 108 6.96 -7.73 -10.08
C GLY A 108 7.16 -9.10 -10.73
N GLU A 109 8.21 -9.30 -11.54
CA GLU A 109 8.56 -10.62 -12.08
C GLU A 109 8.80 -11.63 -10.95
N TYR A 110 9.65 -11.31 -9.97
CA TYR A 110 9.91 -12.22 -8.84
C TYR A 110 8.66 -12.54 -8.01
N ILE A 111 7.77 -11.55 -7.86
CA ILE A 111 6.54 -11.69 -7.08
C ILE A 111 5.50 -12.55 -7.84
N TYR A 112 5.34 -12.36 -9.15
CA TYR A 112 4.18 -12.86 -9.90
C TYR A 112 4.48 -13.90 -10.99
N ASP A 113 5.72 -14.08 -11.44
CA ASP A 113 6.06 -14.92 -12.61
C ASP A 113 5.70 -16.40 -12.41
N ASP A 114 5.89 -16.94 -11.20
CA ASP A 114 5.46 -18.31 -10.86
C ASP A 114 3.95 -18.46 -10.64
N ARG A 115 3.20 -17.36 -10.79
CA ARG A 115 1.75 -17.22 -10.62
C ARG A 115 1.22 -17.59 -9.23
N SER A 116 2.05 -17.94 -8.26
CA SER A 116 1.60 -18.41 -6.95
C SER A 116 0.73 -17.37 -6.22
N VAL A 117 1.16 -16.11 -6.21
CA VAL A 117 0.42 -14.98 -5.64
C VAL A 117 -0.84 -14.66 -6.47
N VAL A 118 -0.73 -14.74 -7.80
CA VAL A 118 -1.84 -14.46 -8.72
C VAL A 118 -2.97 -15.48 -8.53
N ASP A 119 -2.64 -16.77 -8.51
CA ASP A 119 -3.61 -17.84 -8.38
C ASP A 119 -4.24 -17.88 -6.97
N GLU A 120 -3.46 -17.54 -5.94
CA GLU A 120 -3.96 -17.31 -4.57
C GLU A 120 -5.00 -16.18 -4.54
N PHE A 121 -4.65 -15.01 -5.10
CA PHE A 121 -5.55 -13.85 -5.16
C PHE A 121 -6.83 -14.15 -5.93
N LEU A 122 -6.73 -14.73 -7.13
CA LEU A 122 -7.89 -15.09 -7.95
C LEU A 122 -8.77 -16.16 -7.27
N GLY A 123 -8.18 -17.12 -6.56
CA GLY A 123 -8.91 -18.08 -5.74
C GLY A 123 -9.75 -17.40 -4.66
N LYS A 124 -9.18 -16.39 -4.01
CA LYS A 124 -9.88 -15.60 -2.99
C LYS A 124 -10.97 -14.72 -3.59
N ARG A 125 -10.73 -14.06 -4.74
CA ARG A 125 -11.77 -13.30 -5.43
C ARG A 125 -12.96 -14.17 -5.84
N ARG A 126 -12.72 -15.40 -6.29
CA ARG A 126 -13.81 -16.37 -6.57
C ARG A 126 -14.62 -16.67 -5.32
N ARG A 127 -13.96 -16.91 -4.18
CA ARG A 127 -14.65 -17.15 -2.91
C ARG A 127 -15.44 -15.92 -2.46
N PHE A 128 -14.86 -14.73 -2.61
CA PHE A 128 -15.51 -13.45 -2.32
C PHE A 128 -16.77 -13.25 -3.15
N HIS A 129 -16.71 -13.51 -4.46
CA HIS A 129 -17.87 -13.43 -5.35
C HIS A 129 -19.04 -14.30 -4.86
N GLU A 130 -18.78 -15.55 -4.46
CA GLU A 130 -19.83 -16.43 -3.92
C GLU A 130 -20.41 -15.92 -2.59
N ILE A 131 -19.57 -15.35 -1.72
CA ILE A 131 -20.04 -14.72 -0.46
C ILE A 131 -20.95 -13.54 -0.78
N MET A 132 -20.53 -12.63 -1.66
CA MET A 132 -21.31 -11.46 -2.06
C MET A 132 -22.65 -11.84 -2.68
N LYS A 133 -22.66 -12.86 -3.54
CA LYS A 133 -23.89 -13.41 -4.12
C LYS A 133 -24.83 -13.97 -3.05
N SER A 134 -24.30 -14.67 -2.05
CA SER A 134 -25.11 -15.19 -0.92
C SER A 134 -25.69 -14.09 -0.04
N GLU A 135 -24.99 -12.96 0.06
CA GLU A 135 -25.42 -11.74 0.76
C GLU A 135 -26.39 -10.88 -0.07
N GLY A 136 -26.75 -11.32 -1.28
CA GLY A 136 -27.71 -10.64 -2.15
C GLY A 136 -27.11 -9.54 -3.04
N TYR A 137 -25.77 -9.43 -3.12
CA TYR A 137 -25.11 -8.49 -4.02
C TYR A 137 -24.88 -9.11 -5.41
N ALA A 138 -25.15 -8.34 -6.46
CA ALA A 138 -24.84 -8.70 -7.83
C ALA A 138 -23.47 -8.11 -8.21
N VAL A 139 -22.39 -8.85 -7.94
CA VAL A 139 -21.04 -8.49 -8.39
C VAL A 139 -20.81 -9.10 -9.77
N PRO A 140 -20.47 -8.31 -10.81
CA PRO A 140 -20.09 -8.84 -12.12
C PRO A 140 -18.97 -9.88 -12.01
N ILE A 141 -19.11 -11.00 -12.74
CA ILE A 141 -18.16 -12.11 -12.67
C ILE A 141 -16.78 -11.70 -13.19
N GLU A 142 -16.72 -10.71 -14.07
CA GLU A 142 -15.52 -10.14 -14.67
C GLU A 142 -14.57 -9.61 -13.59
N HIS A 143 -15.13 -8.94 -12.56
CA HIS A 143 -14.32 -8.47 -11.44
C HIS A 143 -13.63 -9.64 -10.74
N THR A 144 -14.18 -10.85 -10.72
CA THR A 144 -13.51 -12.00 -10.10
C THR A 144 -12.14 -12.33 -10.70
N TYR A 145 -11.93 -11.98 -11.98
CA TYR A 145 -10.73 -12.31 -12.73
C TYR A 145 -9.84 -11.11 -13.06
N ASP A 146 -10.34 -9.90 -12.80
CA ASP A 146 -9.56 -8.69 -12.98
C ASP A 146 -8.41 -8.65 -11.97
N LEU A 147 -7.21 -8.33 -12.43
CA LEU A 147 -6.04 -8.15 -11.57
C LEU A 147 -5.82 -6.67 -11.25
N GLU A 148 -6.34 -5.80 -12.12
CA GLU A 148 -6.11 -4.37 -12.04
C GLU A 148 -7.12 -3.69 -11.12
N TYR A 149 -6.72 -2.51 -10.64
CA TYR A 149 -7.61 -1.65 -9.89
C TYR A 149 -8.73 -1.11 -10.80
N ASN A 150 -9.96 -1.15 -10.30
CA ASN A 150 -11.12 -0.58 -10.97
C ASN A 150 -11.86 0.34 -10.00
N GLU A 151 -11.90 1.63 -10.33
CA GLU A 151 -12.46 2.68 -9.46
C GLU A 151 -13.96 2.47 -9.18
N ASP A 152 -14.74 2.02 -10.16
CA ASP A 152 -16.17 1.75 -9.97
C ASP A 152 -16.40 0.56 -9.05
N PHE A 153 -15.56 -0.48 -9.16
CA PHE A 153 -15.60 -1.64 -8.28
C PHE A 153 -15.22 -1.27 -6.84
N ASP A 154 -14.16 -0.48 -6.65
CA ASP A 154 -13.78 0.02 -5.32
C ASP A 154 -14.87 0.91 -4.71
N LYS A 155 -15.44 1.85 -5.49
CA LYS A 155 -16.60 2.65 -5.05
C LYS A 155 -17.78 1.78 -4.67
N PHE A 156 -18.05 0.69 -5.39
CA PHE A 156 -19.07 -0.28 -5.01
C PHE A 156 -18.74 -0.93 -3.65
N LEU A 157 -17.51 -1.44 -3.47
CA LEU A 157 -17.07 -2.04 -2.21
C LEU A 157 -17.19 -1.05 -1.04
N TYR A 158 -16.70 0.17 -1.22
CA TYR A 158 -16.67 1.17 -0.17
C TYR A 158 -18.04 1.81 0.11
N LYS A 159 -18.74 2.31 -0.91
CA LYS A 159 -19.97 3.10 -0.74
C LYS A 159 -21.25 2.26 -0.71
N THR A 160 -21.26 1.10 -1.37
CA THR A 160 -22.48 0.24 -1.45
C THR A 160 -22.45 -0.89 -0.43
N VAL A 161 -21.31 -1.57 -0.28
CA VAL A 161 -21.18 -2.67 0.69
C VAL A 161 -20.72 -2.15 2.06
N GLY A 162 -19.71 -1.28 2.07
CA GLY A 162 -19.09 -0.73 3.27
C GLY A 162 -17.95 -1.60 3.79
N TYR A 163 -16.81 -0.96 4.12
CA TYR A 163 -15.63 -1.70 4.59
C TYR A 163 -15.82 -2.39 5.95
N ASP A 164 -16.69 -1.87 6.81
CA ASP A 164 -17.07 -2.55 8.05
C ASP A 164 -17.73 -3.90 7.75
N LYS A 165 -18.70 -3.93 6.84
CA LYS A 165 -19.38 -5.16 6.44
C LYS A 165 -18.42 -6.12 5.71
N LEU A 166 -17.62 -5.60 4.78
CA LEU A 166 -16.64 -6.40 4.05
C LEU A 166 -15.66 -7.08 4.99
N THR A 167 -15.17 -6.36 6.01
CA THR A 167 -14.27 -6.93 7.02
C THR A 167 -14.85 -8.20 7.63
N PHE A 168 -16.13 -8.19 8.03
CA PHE A 168 -16.81 -9.37 8.56
C PHE A 168 -17.02 -10.48 7.52
N LEU A 169 -17.40 -10.12 6.30
CA LEU A 169 -17.64 -11.08 5.22
C LEU A 169 -16.38 -11.79 4.74
N THR A 170 -15.22 -11.13 4.86
CA THR A 170 -13.95 -11.64 4.36
C THR A 170 -12.96 -12.04 5.45
N ILE A 171 -13.43 -12.24 6.69
CA ILE A 171 -12.60 -12.75 7.78
C ILE A 171 -11.94 -14.06 7.36
N GLY A 172 -10.62 -14.12 7.51
CA GLY A 172 -9.82 -15.29 7.14
C GLY A 172 -9.62 -15.50 5.64
N LEU A 173 -10.23 -14.67 4.79
CA LEU A 173 -10.06 -14.70 3.34
C LEU A 173 -9.00 -13.69 2.88
N PHE A 174 -9.11 -12.45 3.35
CA PHE A 174 -8.15 -11.38 3.09
C PHE A 174 -7.62 -10.81 4.42
N VAL A 175 -6.40 -10.28 4.39
CA VAL A 175 -5.81 -9.59 5.56
C VAL A 175 -6.51 -8.24 5.83
N SER A 176 -7.00 -7.61 4.77
CA SER A 176 -7.76 -6.36 4.77
C SER A 176 -8.83 -6.41 3.67
N PRO A 177 -10.01 -5.80 3.85
CA PRO A 177 -11.01 -5.75 2.78
C PRO A 177 -10.53 -4.94 1.56
N TYR A 178 -9.60 -3.99 1.72
CA TYR A 178 -9.03 -3.25 0.60
C TYR A 178 -8.21 -4.15 -0.33
N SER A 179 -7.69 -5.27 0.19
CA SER A 179 -6.97 -6.27 -0.61
C SER A 179 -7.81 -6.94 -1.70
N ILE A 180 -9.12 -6.67 -1.77
CA ILE A 180 -10.04 -7.20 -2.80
C ILE A 180 -9.95 -6.40 -4.11
N THR A 181 -9.53 -5.13 -4.04
CA THR A 181 -9.65 -4.16 -5.14
C THR A 181 -8.75 -4.50 -6.32
N SER A 182 -7.51 -4.95 -6.07
CA SER A 182 -6.55 -5.33 -7.10
C SER A 182 -5.47 -6.29 -6.55
N LEU A 183 -4.70 -6.90 -7.46
CA LEU A 183 -3.55 -7.73 -7.09
C LEU A 183 -2.45 -6.92 -6.41
N ARG A 184 -2.20 -5.69 -6.87
CA ARG A 184 -1.19 -4.79 -6.29
C ARG A 184 -1.55 -4.41 -4.85
N GLU A 185 -2.83 -4.12 -4.60
CA GLU A 185 -3.35 -3.83 -3.26
C GLU A 185 -3.36 -5.06 -2.34
N TYR A 186 -3.63 -6.22 -2.92
CA TYR A 186 -3.52 -7.50 -2.23
C TYR A 186 -2.09 -7.73 -1.69
N PHE A 187 -1.08 -7.54 -2.53
CA PHE A 187 0.32 -7.60 -2.13
C PHE A 187 0.67 -6.51 -1.12
N ALA A 188 0.32 -5.25 -1.40
CA ALA A 188 0.70 -4.11 -0.56
C ALA A 188 0.10 -4.17 0.86
N LYS A 189 -1.15 -4.62 1.01
CA LYS A 189 -1.74 -4.83 2.34
C LYS A 189 -1.14 -6.05 3.05
N ALA A 190 -0.80 -7.12 2.34
CA ALA A 190 -0.07 -8.25 2.93
C ALA A 190 1.31 -7.82 3.45
N PHE A 191 2.05 -7.01 2.68
CA PHE A 191 3.33 -6.43 3.06
C PHE A 191 3.20 -5.53 4.29
N GLN A 192 2.23 -4.61 4.29
CA GLN A 192 1.94 -3.75 5.45
C GLN A 192 1.63 -4.58 6.72
N HIS A 193 0.77 -5.60 6.60
CA HIS A 193 0.46 -6.48 7.73
C HIS A 193 1.65 -7.30 8.23
N TYR A 194 2.55 -7.70 7.32
CA TYR A 194 3.76 -8.44 7.66
C TYR A 194 4.68 -7.60 8.56
N PHE A 195 4.88 -6.33 8.22
CA PHE A 195 5.82 -5.45 8.92
C PHE A 195 5.23 -4.74 10.14
N LEU A 196 3.98 -4.28 10.08
CA LEU A 196 3.40 -3.40 11.09
C LEU A 196 2.38 -4.08 12.01
N ARG A 197 1.93 -5.28 11.68
CA ARG A 197 0.83 -5.96 12.38
C ARG A 197 1.21 -7.41 12.73
N ASP A 198 0.35 -8.38 12.41
CA ASP A 198 0.58 -9.81 12.66
C ASP A 198 1.04 -10.52 11.37
N MET A 199 2.34 -10.74 11.21
CA MET A 199 2.88 -11.55 10.10
C MET A 199 2.29 -12.98 10.06
N GLY A 200 1.88 -13.51 11.22
CA GLY A 200 1.22 -14.80 11.31
C GLY A 200 -0.14 -14.80 10.61
N SER A 201 -0.85 -13.68 10.61
CA SER A 201 -2.10 -13.51 9.87
C SER A 201 -1.87 -13.59 8.36
N VAL A 202 -0.78 -12.99 7.87
CA VAL A 202 -0.38 -13.06 6.45
C VAL A 202 -0.04 -14.50 6.09
N LYS A 203 0.77 -15.19 6.91
CA LYS A 203 1.12 -16.60 6.69
C LYS A 203 -0.09 -17.53 6.63
N ARG A 204 -1.10 -17.29 7.47
CA ARG A 204 -2.33 -18.12 7.52
C ARG A 204 -3.28 -17.82 6.36
N THR A 205 -3.49 -16.55 6.06
CA THR A 205 -4.50 -16.12 5.09
C THR A 205 -3.96 -16.09 3.68
N SER A 206 -2.70 -15.71 3.49
CA SER A 206 -2.04 -15.41 2.20
C SER A 206 -0.66 -16.08 2.11
N PRO A 207 -0.58 -17.43 2.26
CA PRO A 207 0.69 -18.15 2.37
C PRO A 207 1.65 -17.98 1.18
N ALA A 208 1.15 -17.89 -0.07
CA ALA A 208 2.02 -17.66 -1.23
C ALA A 208 2.61 -16.26 -1.18
N THR A 209 1.79 -15.26 -0.88
CA THR A 209 2.24 -13.87 -0.71
C THR A 209 3.24 -13.75 0.44
N PHE A 210 3.00 -14.43 1.56
CA PHE A 210 3.93 -14.49 2.69
C PHE A 210 5.31 -15.03 2.25
N GLN A 211 5.35 -16.13 1.47
CA GLN A 211 6.59 -16.70 0.98
C GLN A 211 7.37 -15.73 0.07
N LYS A 212 6.66 -14.95 -0.76
CA LYS A 212 7.29 -13.91 -1.57
C LYS A 212 7.86 -12.78 -0.72
N ILE A 213 7.14 -12.33 0.31
CA ILE A 213 7.65 -11.31 1.24
C ILE A 213 8.90 -11.83 1.97
N GLU A 214 8.87 -13.05 2.51
CA GLU A 214 10.05 -13.67 3.14
C GLU A 214 11.24 -13.75 2.18
N PHE A 215 11.00 -14.15 0.93
CA PHE A 215 12.04 -14.21 -0.09
C PHE A 215 12.68 -12.84 -0.31
N LEU A 216 11.88 -11.78 -0.45
CA LEU A 216 12.36 -10.40 -0.59
C LEU A 216 13.13 -9.93 0.66
N VAL A 217 12.68 -10.30 1.86
CA VAL A 217 13.33 -9.91 3.12
C VAL A 217 14.69 -10.57 3.29
N PHE A 218 14.82 -11.86 2.98
CA PHE A 218 16.01 -12.65 3.31
C PHE A 218 16.98 -12.86 2.15
N GLN A 219 16.61 -12.51 0.92
CA GLN A 219 17.54 -12.51 -0.20
C GLN A 219 18.10 -11.10 -0.38
N GLU A 220 19.37 -10.92 0.00
CA GLU A 220 20.15 -9.82 -0.56
C GLU A 220 20.30 -10.08 -2.05
N TYR A 221 19.50 -9.39 -2.86
CA TYR A 221 19.80 -9.33 -4.28
C TYR A 221 21.11 -8.56 -4.38
N GLU A 222 22.16 -9.24 -4.88
CA GLU A 222 23.36 -8.59 -5.39
C GLU A 222 22.92 -7.61 -6.49
N GLN A 223 22.61 -6.37 -6.10
CA GLN A 223 22.39 -5.30 -7.05
C GLN A 223 23.76 -4.93 -7.59
N GLY A 224 24.04 -5.41 -8.81
CA GLY A 224 25.25 -5.12 -9.57
C GLY A 224 25.36 -3.67 -10.04
#